data_AF-A0AAU4IMC6-F1
#
_entry.id   AF-A0AAU4IMC6-F1
#
_cell.length_a   1.000
_cell.length_b   1.000
_cell.length_c   1.000
_cell.angle_alpha   90.00
_cell.angle_beta   90.00
_cell.angle_gamma   90.00
#
_symmetry.space_group_name_H-M   'P 1'
#
loop_
_entity.id
_entity.type
_entity.pdbx_description
1 polymer ?
#
loop_
_entity_poly.entity_id
_entity_poly.type
_entity_poly.pdbx_seq_one_letter_code
_entity_poly.pdbx_strand_id
1 'polypeptide(L)'
;MLADPAALHAVAEELLPALRPGTHWIDTPTVDPQAVRDLAARLPSMVLLTDAPVMGSVDRAASGELWVAEALQLGASLGLPEALLRSEPTRGPLAGAVAQAYAEGSRFPVAPAAKDVALARSHAELPVLDAVHTTLSSRSRLAARDLAALRPAL
;
A
#
# COMPACT_ATOMS: atom_id res chain seq x y z
N MET A 1 9.01 3.48 -4.59
CA MET A 1 7.92 2.50 -4.38
C MET A 1 7.71 1.76 -5.68
N LEU A 2 7.67 0.43 -5.65
CA LEU A 2 7.48 -0.37 -6.86
C LEU A 2 6.03 -0.24 -7.35
N ALA A 3 5.85 -0.24 -8.66
CA ALA A 3 4.58 0.13 -9.27
C ALA A 3 3.53 -1.00 -9.23
N ASP A 4 3.98 -2.25 -9.28
CA ASP A 4 3.14 -3.43 -9.42
C ASP A 4 3.91 -4.71 -9.01
N PRO A 5 3.24 -5.89 -8.96
CA PRO A 5 3.90 -7.15 -8.64
C PRO A 5 5.01 -7.57 -9.61
N ALA A 6 4.97 -7.15 -10.88
CA ALA A 6 6.01 -7.48 -11.85
C ALA A 6 7.30 -6.71 -11.53
N ALA A 7 7.19 -5.45 -11.14
CA ALA A 7 8.31 -4.65 -10.65
C ALA A 7 8.92 -5.24 -9.36
N LEU A 8 8.09 -5.78 -8.45
CA LEU A 8 8.57 -6.50 -7.26
C LEU A 8 9.42 -7.70 -7.65
N HIS A 9 8.92 -8.53 -8.56
CA HIS A 9 9.63 -9.71 -9.01
C HIS A 9 10.96 -9.36 -9.70
N ALA A 10 10.97 -8.37 -10.59
CA ALA A 10 12.18 -7.92 -11.29
C ALA A 10 13.27 -7.45 -10.32
N VAL A 11 12.90 -6.63 -9.32
CA VAL A 11 13.84 -6.18 -8.29
C VAL A 11 14.33 -7.35 -7.43
N ALA A 12 13.48 -8.33 -7.13
CA ALA A 12 13.88 -9.53 -6.42
C ALA A 12 14.93 -10.35 -7.17
N GLU A 13 14.77 -10.57 -8.49
CA GLU A 13 15.78 -11.28 -9.28
C GLU A 13 17.16 -10.62 -9.19
N GLU A 14 17.22 -9.30 -9.23
CA GLU A 14 18.47 -8.56 -9.19
C GLU A 14 19.13 -8.61 -7.80
N LEU A 15 18.32 -8.56 -6.74
CA LEU A 15 18.83 -8.46 -5.37
C LEU A 15 19.15 -9.81 -4.74
N LEU A 16 18.43 -10.88 -5.09
CA LEU A 16 18.58 -12.21 -4.48
C LEU A 16 20.03 -12.71 -4.43
N PRO A 17 20.85 -12.61 -5.50
CA PRO A 17 22.24 -13.07 -5.47
C PRO A 17 23.15 -12.27 -4.50
N ALA A 18 22.76 -11.06 -4.12
CA ALA A 18 23.54 -10.15 -3.29
C ALA A 18 23.10 -10.13 -1.81
N LEU A 19 22.01 -10.80 -1.46
CA LEU A 19 21.48 -10.82 -0.09
C LEU A 19 22.45 -11.52 0.87
N ARG A 20 22.70 -10.88 2.01
CA ARG A 20 23.58 -11.39 3.06
C ARG A 20 22.77 -11.93 4.25
N PRO A 21 23.31 -12.87 5.03
CA PRO A 21 22.72 -13.25 6.31
C PRO A 21 22.49 -12.02 7.20
N GLY A 22 21.32 -11.95 7.84
CA GLY A 22 20.91 -10.81 8.66
C GLY A 22 20.31 -9.64 7.89
N THR A 23 20.09 -9.76 6.58
CA THR A 23 19.37 -8.73 5.81
C THR A 23 17.90 -8.69 6.20
N HIS A 24 17.34 -7.49 6.35
CA HIS A 24 15.90 -7.26 6.50
C HIS A 24 15.37 -6.64 5.21
N TRP A 25 14.53 -7.36 4.49
CA TRP A 25 13.77 -6.82 3.37
C TRP A 25 12.44 -6.30 3.89
N ILE A 26 12.17 -5.00 3.70
CA ILE A 26 10.87 -4.40 4.01
C ILE A 26 10.18 -4.07 2.68
N ASP A 27 9.09 -4.77 2.39
CA ASP A 27 8.26 -4.47 1.23
C ASP A 27 7.13 -3.52 1.65
N THR A 28 6.99 -2.42 0.92
CA THR A 28 6.05 -1.32 1.24
C THR A 28 4.96 -1.06 0.18
N PRO A 29 5.08 -1.51 -1.09
CA PRO A 29 3.96 -1.49 -2.02
C PRO A 29 2.84 -2.43 -1.59
N THR A 30 1.59 -2.02 -1.80
CA THR A 30 0.47 -2.97 -1.79
C THR A 30 0.60 -3.91 -2.98
N VAL A 31 0.76 -5.21 -2.71
CA VAL A 31 0.80 -6.30 -3.69
C VAL A 31 -0.15 -7.44 -3.27
N ASP A 32 -0.28 -8.44 -4.12
CA ASP A 32 -1.03 -9.66 -3.82
C ASP A 32 -0.37 -10.46 -2.68
N PRO A 33 -1.12 -10.98 -1.68
CA PRO A 33 -0.54 -11.79 -0.61
C PRO A 33 0.23 -13.02 -1.07
N GLN A 34 -0.14 -13.62 -2.21
CA GLN A 34 0.60 -14.71 -2.83
C GLN A 34 1.95 -14.25 -3.37
N ALA A 35 2.04 -13.05 -3.95
CA ALA A 35 3.31 -12.49 -4.41
C ALA A 35 4.31 -12.34 -3.25
N VAL A 36 3.84 -11.92 -2.07
CA VAL A 36 4.65 -11.86 -0.84
C VAL A 36 5.12 -13.25 -0.42
N ARG A 37 4.23 -14.25 -0.43
CA ARG A 37 4.57 -15.66 -0.11
C ARG A 37 5.59 -16.24 -1.08
N ASP A 38 5.43 -15.97 -2.37
CA ASP A 38 6.34 -16.44 -3.41
C ASP A 38 7.73 -15.79 -3.28
N LEU A 39 7.78 -14.50 -2.93
CA LEU A 39 9.04 -13.83 -2.58
C LEU A 39 9.67 -14.47 -1.34
N ALA A 40 8.89 -14.64 -0.27
CA ALA A 40 9.37 -15.23 0.99
C ALA A 40 9.98 -16.63 0.79
N ALA A 41 9.35 -17.46 -0.05
CA ALA A 41 9.82 -18.81 -0.34
C ALA A 41 11.18 -18.86 -1.06
N ARG A 42 11.60 -17.74 -1.66
CA ARG A 42 12.87 -17.63 -2.41
C ARG A 42 14.00 -17.00 -1.61
N LEU A 43 13.68 -16.36 -0.48
CA LEU A 43 14.68 -15.69 0.34
C LEU A 43 15.56 -16.72 1.08
N PRO A 44 16.87 -16.44 1.27
CA PRO A 44 17.70 -17.25 2.16
C PRO A 44 17.12 -17.28 3.58
N SER A 45 17.26 -18.40 4.29
CA SER A 45 16.68 -18.60 5.63
C SER A 45 17.08 -17.57 6.69
N MET A 46 18.20 -16.86 6.48
CA MET A 46 18.72 -15.81 7.36
C MET A 46 18.33 -14.39 6.92
N VAL A 47 17.41 -14.24 5.97
CA VAL A 47 16.85 -12.97 5.54
C VAL A 47 15.41 -12.87 6.06
N LEU A 48 15.09 -11.78 6.74
CA LEU A 48 13.74 -11.51 7.21
C LEU A 48 12.98 -10.69 6.16
N LEU A 49 11.80 -11.15 5.77
CA LEU A 49 10.84 -10.35 5.00
C LEU A 49 9.81 -9.74 5.94
N THR A 50 9.56 -8.45 5.79
CA THR A 50 8.43 -7.75 6.40
C THR A 50 7.57 -7.17 5.29
N ASP A 51 6.35 -7.68 5.17
CA ASP A 51 5.30 -7.04 4.38
C ASP A 51 4.70 -5.90 5.20
N ALA A 52 4.82 -4.68 4.71
CA ALA A 52 4.46 -3.45 5.40
C ALA A 52 3.84 -2.43 4.42
N PRO A 53 2.69 -2.77 3.78
CA PRO A 53 2.01 -1.89 2.86
C PRO A 53 1.72 -0.55 3.53
N VAL A 54 2.20 0.53 2.91
CA VAL A 54 1.99 1.89 3.40
C VAL A 54 0.84 2.59 2.69
N MET A 55 0.03 3.29 3.47
CA MET A 55 -0.97 4.22 2.96
C MET A 55 -0.43 5.65 3.09
N GLY A 56 -0.62 6.47 2.06
CA GLY A 56 -0.33 7.91 2.10
C GLY A 56 0.04 8.50 0.75
N SER A 57 -0.03 9.82 0.64
CA SER A 57 0.41 10.56 -0.55
C SER A 57 1.91 10.88 -0.49
N VAL A 58 2.48 11.29 -1.62
CA VAL A 58 3.93 11.58 -1.72
C VAL A 58 4.35 12.73 -0.80
N ASP A 59 3.52 13.76 -0.65
CA ASP A 59 3.73 14.86 0.29
C ASP A 59 3.70 14.41 1.76
N ARG A 60 2.90 13.39 2.08
CA ARG A 60 2.88 12.77 3.41
C ARG A 60 4.11 11.90 3.66
N ALA A 61 4.57 11.18 2.64
CA ALA A 61 5.86 10.51 2.69
C ALA A 61 7.01 11.49 3.01
N ALA A 62 7.00 12.66 2.37
CA ALA A 62 8.03 13.68 2.59
C ALA A 62 7.99 14.28 4.01
N SER A 63 6.83 14.28 4.67
CA SER A 63 6.66 14.76 6.06
C SER A 63 6.79 13.66 7.12
N GLY A 64 7.05 12.41 6.73
CA GLY A 64 7.18 11.30 7.67
C GLY A 64 5.85 10.83 8.25
N GLU A 65 4.74 11.07 7.54
CA GLU A 65 3.38 10.85 8.02
C GLU A 65 2.72 9.61 7.38
N LEU A 66 3.48 8.64 6.85
CA LEU A 66 2.92 7.42 6.26
C LEU A 66 2.37 6.46 7.33
N TRP A 67 1.29 5.77 6.98
CA TRP A 67 0.68 4.73 7.81
C TRP A 67 1.06 3.34 7.33
N VAL A 68 1.47 2.44 8.23
CA VAL A 68 1.61 0.99 7.96
C VAL A 68 0.32 0.29 8.39
N ALA A 69 -0.39 -0.33 7.45
CA ALA A 69 -1.75 -0.86 7.67
C ALA A 69 -1.87 -1.81 8.88
N GLU A 70 -0.82 -2.58 9.14
CA GLU A 70 -0.71 -3.59 10.19
C GLU A 70 -0.84 -3.01 11.61
N ALA A 71 -0.57 -1.72 11.82
CA ALA A 71 -0.62 -1.11 13.15
C ALA A 71 -2.06 -1.05 13.72
N LEU A 72 -3.09 -0.81 12.89
CA LEU A 72 -4.49 -0.87 13.35
C LEU A 72 -4.95 -2.32 13.55
N GLN A 73 -4.52 -3.23 12.67
CA GLN A 73 -4.88 -4.64 12.79
C GLN A 73 -4.30 -5.28 14.05
N LEU A 74 -3.05 -4.95 14.42
CA LEU A 74 -2.46 -5.39 15.68
C LEU A 74 -3.26 -4.87 16.88
N GLY A 75 -3.66 -3.61 16.85
CA GLY A 75 -4.50 -3.03 17.90
C GLY A 75 -5.84 -3.76 18.06
N ALA A 76 -6.49 -4.07 16.95
CA ALA A 76 -7.75 -4.81 16.93
C ALA A 76 -7.58 -6.26 17.42
N SER A 77 -6.50 -6.94 17.03
CA SER A 77 -6.23 -8.33 17.46
C SER A 77 -5.91 -8.43 18.95
N LEU A 78 -5.38 -7.36 19.54
CA LEU A 78 -5.18 -7.20 20.99
C LEU A 78 -6.47 -6.81 21.75
N GLY A 79 -7.60 -6.64 21.05
CA GLY A 79 -8.89 -6.30 21.65
C GLY A 79 -8.98 -4.85 22.13
N LEU A 80 -8.12 -3.95 21.62
CA LEU A 80 -8.17 -2.55 22.00
C LEU A 80 -9.41 -1.86 21.40
N PRO A 81 -10.16 -1.06 22.18
CA PRO A 81 -11.30 -0.32 21.66
C PRO A 81 -10.88 0.60 20.51
N GLU A 82 -11.70 0.67 19.46
CA GLU A 82 -11.41 1.51 18.28
C GLU A 82 -11.18 2.99 18.68
N ALA A 83 -11.95 3.51 19.64
CA ALA A 83 -11.77 4.85 20.16
C ALA A 83 -10.36 5.09 20.73
N LEU A 84 -9.76 4.05 21.33
CA LEU A 84 -8.43 4.10 21.92
C LEU A 84 -7.34 3.98 20.84
N LEU A 85 -7.56 3.11 19.84
CA LEU A 85 -6.72 3.03 18.65
C LEU A 85 -6.71 4.31 17.82
N ARG A 86 -7.80 5.09 17.88
CA ARG A 86 -7.92 6.40 17.21
C ARG A 86 -7.33 7.55 18.00
N SER A 87 -7.38 7.53 19.32
CA SER A 87 -7.03 8.70 20.13
C SER A 87 -5.61 8.63 20.69
N GLU A 88 -5.17 7.48 21.19
CA GLU A 88 -3.87 7.37 21.87
C GLU A 88 -2.67 7.58 20.92
N PRO A 89 -2.64 7.03 19.70
CA PRO A 89 -1.48 7.23 18.84
C PRO A 89 -1.36 8.68 18.32
N THR A 90 -2.43 9.49 18.41
CA THR A 90 -2.37 10.94 18.14
C THR A 90 -1.52 11.74 19.13
N ARG A 91 -1.19 11.13 20.27
CA ARG A 91 -0.39 11.76 21.33
C ARG A 91 1.10 11.41 21.24
N GLY A 92 1.50 10.64 20.22
CA GLY A 92 2.84 10.09 20.09
C GLY A 92 3.39 10.16 18.66
N PRO A 93 4.45 9.40 18.36
CA PRO A 93 5.10 9.44 17.05
C PRO A 93 4.21 8.95 15.89
N LEU A 94 3.04 8.37 16.18
CA LEU A 94 2.06 7.91 15.19
C LEU A 94 0.98 8.97 14.87
N ALA A 95 1.12 10.19 15.38
CA ALA A 95 0.05 11.19 15.29
C ALA A 95 -0.28 11.63 13.87
N GLY A 96 0.74 11.89 13.05
CA GLY A 96 0.55 12.22 11.64
C GLY A 96 -0.11 11.07 10.87
N ALA A 97 0.27 9.85 11.20
CA ALA A 97 -0.26 8.65 10.59
C ALA A 97 -1.76 8.44 10.96
N VAL A 98 -2.17 8.68 12.21
CA VAL A 98 -3.60 8.63 12.59
C VAL A 98 -4.39 9.76 11.95
N ALA A 99 -3.85 10.99 11.93
CA ALA A 99 -4.49 12.11 11.25
C ALA A 99 -4.73 11.80 9.76
N GLN A 100 -3.81 11.05 9.14
CA GLN A 100 -3.91 10.59 7.77
C GLN A 100 -5.03 9.56 7.53
N ALA A 101 -5.15 8.55 8.41
CA ALA A 101 -6.19 7.53 8.27
C ALA A 101 -7.62 8.10 8.27
N TYR A 102 -7.79 9.29 8.84
CA TYR A 102 -9.07 10.00 8.94
C TYR A 102 -9.09 11.34 8.19
N ALA A 103 -8.08 11.62 7.35
CA ALA A 103 -8.04 12.86 6.58
C ALA A 103 -9.10 12.84 5.45
N GLU A 104 -9.88 13.90 5.35
CA GLU A 104 -10.91 14.06 4.29
C GLU A 104 -10.34 14.68 3.00
N GLY A 105 -9.08 15.12 3.02
CA GLY A 105 -8.37 15.72 1.89
C GLY A 105 -7.08 14.96 1.58
N SER A 106 -7.10 14.20 0.50
CA SER A 106 -6.00 13.32 0.12
C SER A 106 -5.75 13.38 -1.37
N ARG A 107 -4.49 13.59 -1.76
CA ARG A 107 -4.07 13.45 -3.15
C ARG A 107 -3.84 11.97 -3.45
N PHE A 108 -4.76 11.34 -4.16
CA PHE A 108 -4.67 9.95 -4.59
C PHE A 108 -4.44 9.89 -6.10
N PRO A 109 -3.22 9.54 -6.55
CA PRO A 109 -2.97 9.44 -7.98
C PRO A 109 -3.78 8.31 -8.62
N VAL A 110 -4.22 8.50 -9.87
CA VAL A 110 -5.07 7.54 -10.59
C VAL A 110 -4.39 6.18 -10.74
N ALA A 111 -3.09 6.11 -10.99
CA ALA A 111 -2.39 4.85 -11.27
C ALA A 111 -2.31 3.89 -10.05
N PRO A 112 -1.87 4.32 -8.85
CA PRO A 112 -1.94 3.50 -7.64
C PRO A 112 -3.35 2.99 -7.36
N ALA A 113 -4.39 3.84 -7.50
CA ALA A 113 -5.76 3.41 -7.33
C ALA A 113 -6.18 2.36 -8.37
N ALA A 114 -5.77 2.51 -9.64
CA ALA A 114 -6.05 1.53 -10.69
C ALA A 114 -5.43 0.16 -10.38
N LYS A 115 -4.20 0.17 -9.84
CA LYS A 115 -3.45 -1.01 -9.41
C LYS A 115 -4.14 -1.70 -8.22
N ASP A 116 -4.51 -0.96 -7.18
CA ASP A 116 -5.19 -1.54 -6.01
C ASP A 116 -6.56 -2.14 -6.38
N VAL A 117 -7.32 -1.48 -7.26
CA VAL A 117 -8.58 -2.03 -7.79
C VAL A 117 -8.33 -3.28 -8.64
N ALA A 118 -7.25 -3.32 -9.43
CA ALA A 118 -6.90 -4.52 -10.20
C ALA A 118 -6.57 -5.71 -9.28
N LEU A 119 -5.86 -5.48 -8.17
CA LEU A 119 -5.57 -6.49 -7.16
C LEU A 119 -6.85 -7.00 -6.48
N ALA A 120 -7.80 -6.12 -6.15
CA ALA A 120 -9.06 -6.55 -5.57
C ALA A 120 -9.87 -7.47 -6.52
N ARG A 121 -9.85 -7.14 -7.82
CA ARG A 121 -10.55 -7.89 -8.88
C ARG A 121 -9.93 -9.24 -9.18
N SER A 122 -8.64 -9.46 -8.90
CA SER A 122 -8.01 -10.78 -9.10
C SER A 122 -8.50 -11.82 -8.08
N HIS A 123 -9.16 -11.39 -7.00
CA HIS A 123 -9.59 -12.27 -5.90
C HIS A 123 -11.10 -12.56 -5.89
N ALA A 124 -11.91 -11.76 -6.57
CA ALA A 124 -13.36 -11.93 -6.62
C ALA A 124 -13.98 -11.22 -7.82
N GLU A 125 -15.12 -11.75 -8.29
CA GLU A 125 -15.98 -11.08 -9.25
C GLU A 125 -16.68 -9.89 -8.57
N LEU A 126 -16.26 -8.68 -8.94
CA LEU A 126 -16.70 -7.44 -8.32
C LEU A 126 -17.14 -6.45 -9.41
N PRO A 127 -18.40 -6.57 -9.92
CA PRO A 127 -18.86 -5.78 -11.08
C PRO A 127 -18.72 -4.26 -10.92
N VAL A 128 -18.87 -3.76 -9.70
CA VAL A 128 -18.64 -2.34 -9.40
C VAL A 128 -17.16 -1.98 -9.56
N LEU A 129 -16.25 -2.82 -9.05
CA LEU A 129 -14.81 -2.60 -9.21
C LEU A 129 -14.35 -2.80 -10.66
N ASP A 130 -15.03 -3.62 -11.46
CA ASP A 130 -14.79 -3.71 -12.91
C ASP A 130 -15.04 -2.36 -13.61
N ALA A 131 -16.18 -1.73 -13.30
CA ALA A 131 -16.53 -0.41 -13.84
C ALA A 131 -15.56 0.68 -13.36
N VAL A 132 -15.18 0.63 -12.07
CA VAL A 132 -14.18 1.56 -11.51
C VAL A 132 -12.83 1.37 -12.21
N HIS A 133 -12.33 0.14 -12.32
CA HIS A 133 -11.05 -0.13 -12.99
C HIS A 133 -11.07 0.35 -14.44
N THR A 134 -12.14 0.10 -15.17
CA THR A 134 -12.31 0.60 -16.55
C THR A 134 -12.21 2.13 -16.60
N THR A 135 -12.85 2.82 -15.66
CA THR A 135 -12.81 4.28 -15.56
C THR A 135 -11.41 4.80 -15.26
N LEU A 136 -10.71 4.19 -14.30
CA LEU A 136 -9.34 4.55 -13.92
C LEU A 136 -8.35 4.31 -15.07
N SER A 137 -8.46 3.17 -15.75
CA SER A 137 -7.52 2.71 -16.78
C SER A 137 -7.77 3.31 -18.16
N SER A 138 -9.00 3.74 -18.49
CA SER A 138 -9.31 4.47 -19.74
C SER A 138 -8.51 5.78 -19.90
N ARG A 139 -8.04 6.27 -18.74
CA ARG A 139 -7.34 7.49 -18.31
C ARG A 139 -5.84 7.72 -18.49
N SER A 140 -5.04 6.93 -19.23
CA SER A 140 -3.58 6.86 -18.99
C SER A 140 -2.80 8.18 -18.80
N ARG A 141 -3.06 9.21 -19.60
CA ARG A 141 -2.53 10.60 -19.43
C ARG A 141 -2.80 11.26 -18.06
N LEU A 142 -3.75 10.76 -17.29
CA LEU A 142 -4.10 11.22 -15.93
C LEU A 142 -3.48 10.35 -14.84
N ALA A 143 -2.64 9.37 -15.18
CA ALA A 143 -2.05 8.41 -14.22
C ALA A 143 -1.43 9.05 -12.97
N ALA A 144 -0.69 10.16 -13.16
CA ALA A 144 -0.04 10.90 -12.08
C ALA A 144 -0.91 12.05 -11.49
N ARG A 145 -2.11 12.24 -12.01
CA ARG A 145 -3.07 13.25 -11.54
C ARG A 145 -3.93 12.65 -10.43
N ASP A 146 -4.52 13.53 -9.63
CA ASP A 146 -5.46 13.13 -8.59
C ASP A 146 -6.74 12.49 -9.17
N LEU A 147 -7.37 11.58 -8.43
CA LEU A 147 -8.67 10.99 -8.79
C LEU A 147 -9.74 12.03 -9.13
N ALA A 148 -9.72 13.22 -8.52
CA ALA A 148 -10.65 14.30 -8.84
C ALA A 148 -10.55 14.75 -10.31
N ALA A 149 -9.41 14.56 -10.98
CA ALA A 149 -9.25 14.83 -12.40
C ALA A 149 -10.09 13.90 -13.31
N LEU A 150 -10.65 12.82 -12.75
CA LEU A 150 -11.55 11.93 -13.46
C LEU A 150 -13.00 12.44 -13.47
N ARG A 151 -13.36 13.43 -12.64
CA ARG A 151 -14.70 13.99 -12.63
C ARG A 151 -15.03 14.61 -13.99
N PRO A 152 -16.23 14.37 -14.55
CA PRO A 152 -16.71 15.16 -15.69
C PRO A 152 -16.76 16.65 -15.29
N ALA A 153 -16.47 17.55 -16.23
CA ALA A 153 -16.82 18.95 -16.05
C ALA A 153 -18.34 19.04 -15.97
N LEU A 154 -18.86 19.56 -14.85
CA LEU A 154 -20.28 19.91 -14.68
C LEU A 154 -20.54 21.27 -15.32
#